data_AF-A0A2V8EMA7-F1
#
_entry.id   AF-A0A2V8EMA7-F1
#
_cell.length_a   1.000
_cell.length_b   1.000
_cell.length_c   1.000
_cell.angle_alpha   90.00
_cell.angle_beta   90.00
_cell.angle_gamma   90.00
#
_symmetry.space_group_name_H-M   'P 1'
#
loop_
_entity.id
_entity.type
_entity.pdbx_description
1 polymer ?
#
loop_
_entity_poly.entity_id
_entity_poly.type
_entity_poly.pdbx_seq_one_letter_code
_entity_poly.pdbx_strand_id
1 'polypeptide(L)'
;MIDAAIKTVCRRNHLSPSDADDFASDVRLRLLERGGEPLAKFEGRSSLQTFLVVVVTRLFLDYRNHQWGKWRPSAEARRQGPIAILVERLLVRERRTFDQVVETLRTNHGVEMTPEIETICVRVAARLPARQFVSDVEAIAVQSAAPPPDANVVRAEQDFLAKRVKTALEKVRQTLPAEERLILRMQFQDAMSVADIARALHLDQKRLYRTVERVLATVR
;
A
#
# COMPACT_ATOMS: atom_id res chain seq x y z
N MET A 1 40.81 0.38 11.66
CA MET A 1 39.76 -0.46 12.32
C MET A 1 38.35 -0.14 11.82
N ILE A 2 37.97 1.15 11.71
CA ILE A 2 36.66 1.56 11.16
C ILE A 2 36.49 1.09 9.70
N ASP A 3 37.51 1.22 8.86
CA ASP A 3 37.44 0.77 7.45
C ASP A 3 37.23 -0.74 7.31
N ALA A 4 37.74 -1.54 8.25
CA ALA A 4 37.52 -2.98 8.26
C ALA A 4 36.05 -3.32 8.60
N ALA A 5 35.45 -2.56 9.52
CA ALA A 5 34.02 -2.69 9.83
C ALA A 5 33.15 -2.24 8.65
N ILE A 6 33.49 -1.13 7.98
CA ILE A 6 32.82 -0.67 6.75
C ILE A 6 32.90 -1.75 5.67
N LYS A 7 34.09 -2.26 5.36
CA LYS A 7 34.27 -3.33 4.37
C LYS A 7 33.44 -4.59 4.68
N THR A 8 33.34 -4.95 5.96
CA THR A 8 32.53 -6.10 6.39
C THR A 8 31.04 -5.87 6.12
N VAL A 9 30.54 -4.67 6.44
CA VAL A 9 29.14 -4.29 6.18
C VAL A 9 28.86 -4.15 4.68
N CYS A 10 29.78 -3.56 3.90
CA CYS A 10 29.67 -3.47 2.45
C CYS A 10 29.61 -4.83 1.78
N ARG A 11 30.50 -5.76 2.16
CA ARG A 11 30.49 -7.14 1.66
C ARG A 11 29.19 -7.86 2.02
N ARG A 12 28.75 -7.77 3.28
CA ARG A 12 27.52 -8.43 3.72
C ARG A 12 26.28 -7.92 2.98
N ASN A 13 26.24 -6.64 2.61
CA ASN A 13 25.10 -6.00 1.94
C ASN A 13 25.26 -5.88 0.42
N HIS A 14 26.31 -6.47 -0.16
CA HIS A 14 26.54 -6.55 -1.61
C HIS A 14 26.48 -5.17 -2.30
N LEU A 15 27.04 -4.15 -1.64
CA LEU A 15 27.12 -2.79 -2.19
C LEU A 15 28.02 -2.76 -3.42
N SER A 16 27.63 -1.98 -4.44
CA SER A 16 28.50 -1.69 -5.58
C SER A 16 29.74 -0.91 -5.11
N PRO A 17 30.86 -0.95 -5.85
CA PRO A 17 32.06 -0.18 -5.48
C PRO A 17 31.78 1.32 -5.28
N SER A 18 30.95 1.92 -6.13
CA SER A 18 30.54 3.32 -6.02
C SER A 18 29.72 3.58 -4.75
N ASP A 19 28.70 2.75 -4.50
CA ASP A 19 27.85 2.90 -3.30
C ASP A 19 28.65 2.65 -2.01
N ALA A 20 29.66 1.79 -2.05
CA ALA A 20 30.53 1.50 -0.93
C ALA A 20 31.39 2.70 -0.55
N ASP A 21 31.90 3.44 -1.54
CA ASP A 21 32.68 4.66 -1.32
C ASP A 21 31.81 5.81 -0.80
N ASP A 22 30.59 5.96 -1.32
CA ASP A 22 29.61 6.94 -0.84
C ASP A 22 29.20 6.63 0.62
N PHE A 23 28.89 5.38 0.91
CA PHE A 23 28.58 4.94 2.27
C PHE A 23 29.76 5.13 3.23
N ALA A 24 30.98 4.81 2.80
CA ALA A 24 32.16 5.00 3.61
C ALA A 24 32.40 6.49 3.94
N SER A 25 32.11 7.38 2.98
CA SER A 25 32.20 8.83 3.17
C SER A 25 31.13 9.34 4.14
N ASP A 26 29.88 8.90 4.02
CA ASP A 26 28.78 9.25 4.95
C ASP A 26 29.06 8.76 6.38
N VAL A 27 29.59 7.54 6.55
CA VAL A 27 29.97 7.01 7.87
C VAL A 27 31.06 7.86 8.50
N ARG A 28 32.10 8.25 7.75
CA ARG A 28 33.18 9.10 8.27
C ARG A 28 32.64 10.47 8.66
N LEU A 29 31.79 11.08 7.83
CA LEU A 29 31.16 12.36 8.12
C LEU A 29 30.33 12.31 9.40
N ARG A 30 29.44 11.32 9.55
CA ARG A 30 28.60 11.18 10.75
C ARG A 30 29.39 10.90 12.03
N LEU A 31 30.53 10.21 11.93
CA LEU A 31 31.41 10.00 13.07
C LEU A 31 32.13 11.29 13.49
N LEU A 32 32.49 12.14 12.53
CA LEU A 32 33.09 13.46 12.76
C LEU A 32 32.07 14.47 13.32
N GLU A 33 30.89 14.56 12.71
CA GLU A 33 29.81 15.49 13.12
C GLU A 33 29.30 15.21 14.53
N ARG A 34 29.25 13.93 14.93
CA ARG A 34 28.85 13.53 16.29
C ARG A 34 30.02 13.48 17.27
N GLY A 35 31.19 13.99 16.91
CA GLY A 35 32.36 14.09 17.79
C GLY A 35 32.81 12.78 18.44
N GLY A 36 32.52 11.61 17.83
CA GLY A 36 32.82 10.32 18.43
C GLY A 36 31.84 9.85 19.53
N GLU A 37 30.68 10.47 19.73
CA GLU A 37 29.64 10.02 20.68
C GLU A 37 29.32 8.52 20.63
N PRO A 38 29.21 7.87 19.44
CA PRO A 38 28.98 6.43 19.38
C PRO A 38 30.14 5.62 19.95
N LEU A 39 31.37 6.10 19.80
CA LEU A 39 32.59 5.48 20.34
C LEU A 39 32.70 5.70 21.85
N ALA A 40 32.22 6.84 22.35
CA ALA A 40 32.18 7.16 23.78
C ALA A 40 31.22 6.26 24.59
N LYS A 41 30.22 5.65 23.92
CA LYS A 41 29.28 4.68 24.55
C LYS A 41 29.83 3.26 24.63
N PHE A 42 31.11 3.05 24.32
CA PHE A 42 31.73 1.74 24.40
C PHE A 42 32.06 1.37 25.86
N GLU A 43 31.27 0.45 26.44
CA GLU A 43 31.43 0.01 27.83
C GLU A 43 32.37 -1.20 28.00
N GLY A 44 33.16 -1.58 26.99
CA GLY A 44 34.13 -2.69 27.09
C GLY A 44 33.56 -4.10 27.18
N ARG A 45 32.23 -4.28 27.08
CA ARG A 45 31.55 -5.59 27.17
C ARG A 45 31.74 -6.49 25.94
N SER A 46 32.36 -5.98 24.88
CA SER A 46 32.67 -6.71 23.64
C SER A 46 34.00 -6.22 23.07
N SER A 47 34.59 -6.93 22.11
CA SER A 47 35.72 -6.38 21.37
C SER A 47 35.32 -5.06 20.68
N LEU A 48 36.27 -4.12 20.61
CA LEU A 48 36.05 -2.83 19.93
C LEU A 48 35.65 -3.03 18.46
N GLN A 49 36.17 -4.09 17.82
CA GLN A 49 35.84 -4.44 16.44
C GLN A 49 34.38 -4.90 16.30
N THR A 50 33.89 -5.76 17.20
CA THR A 50 32.48 -6.18 17.22
C THR A 50 31.55 -5.00 17.45
N PHE A 51 31.93 -4.10 18.36
CA PHE A 51 31.17 -2.88 18.63
C PHE A 51 31.11 -1.96 17.40
N LEU A 52 32.25 -1.73 16.74
CA LEU A 52 32.33 -0.94 15.51
C LEU A 52 31.46 -1.53 14.40
N VAL A 53 31.45 -2.84 14.22
CA VAL A 53 30.57 -3.50 13.23
C VAL A 53 29.09 -3.21 13.51
N VAL A 54 28.66 -3.26 14.78
CA VAL A 54 27.27 -2.94 15.15
C VAL A 54 26.95 -1.46 14.89
N VAL A 55 27.86 -0.54 15.24
CA VAL A 55 27.68 0.90 14.99
C VAL A 55 27.57 1.18 13.49
N VAL A 56 28.49 0.64 12.68
CA VAL A 56 28.48 0.82 11.22
C VAL A 56 27.23 0.17 10.60
N THR A 57 26.76 -0.97 11.12
CA THR A 57 25.51 -1.59 10.66
C THR A 57 24.30 -0.70 10.92
N ARG A 58 24.23 -0.03 12.08
CA ARG A 58 23.15 0.93 12.40
C ARG A 58 23.22 2.17 11.52
N LEU A 59 24.42 2.72 11.31
CA LEU A 59 24.63 3.84 10.38
C LEU A 59 24.23 3.46 8.95
N PHE A 60 24.51 2.23 8.51
CA PHE A 60 24.06 1.73 7.21
C PHE A 60 22.53 1.72 7.08
N LEU A 61 21.82 1.27 8.12
CA LEU A 61 20.36 1.30 8.13
C LEU A 61 19.82 2.73 8.02
N ASP A 62 20.44 3.68 8.73
CA ASP A 62 20.06 5.09 8.66
C ASP A 62 20.40 5.72 7.30
N TYR A 63 21.56 5.39 6.72
CA TYR A 63 21.95 5.81 5.37
C TYR A 63 20.94 5.32 4.32
N ARG A 64 20.54 4.04 4.39
CA ARG A 64 19.49 3.50 3.53
C ARG A 64 18.12 4.15 3.76
N ASN A 65 17.77 4.45 5.00
CA ASN A 65 16.53 5.17 5.31
C ASN A 65 16.53 6.61 4.79
N HIS A 66 17.68 7.27 4.73
CA HIS A 66 17.84 8.61 4.14
C HIS A 66 17.69 8.55 2.62
N GLN A 67 18.37 7.61 1.96
CA GLN A 67 18.33 7.41 0.51
C GLN A 67 16.95 6.98 -0.02
N TRP A 68 16.23 6.12 0.71
CA TRP A 68 14.99 5.50 0.23
C TRP A 68 13.72 5.98 0.95
N GLY A 69 13.85 6.80 1.98
CA GLY A 69 12.76 7.17 2.88
C GLY A 69 12.38 6.05 3.87
N LYS A 70 11.45 6.36 4.78
CA LYS A 70 10.92 5.37 5.74
C LYS A 70 10.00 4.38 5.02
N TRP A 71 10.53 3.21 4.68
CA TRP A 71 9.76 2.11 4.09
C TRP A 71 8.60 1.69 5.00
N ARG A 72 7.41 1.53 4.41
CA ARG A 72 6.21 1.00 5.07
C ARG A 72 5.72 -0.22 4.29
N PRO A 73 5.42 -1.35 4.95
CA PRO A 73 4.85 -2.50 4.28
C PRO A 73 3.46 -2.16 3.73
N SER A 74 3.12 -2.72 2.56
CA SER A 74 1.82 -2.54 1.94
C SER A 74 0.70 -3.20 2.75
N ALA A 75 -0.53 -2.76 2.50
CA ALA A 75 -1.71 -3.34 3.13
C ALA A 75 -1.88 -4.83 2.77
N GLU A 76 -1.49 -5.23 1.56
CA GLU A 76 -1.55 -6.63 1.12
C GLU A 76 -0.52 -7.48 1.86
N ALA A 77 0.73 -7.01 1.96
CA ALA A 77 1.76 -7.71 2.71
C ALA A 77 1.36 -7.86 4.19
N ARG A 78 0.71 -6.86 4.79
CA ARG A 78 0.16 -7.00 6.15
C ARG A 78 -0.97 -8.02 6.25
N ARG A 79 -1.83 -8.13 5.25
CA ARG A 79 -2.93 -9.13 5.21
C ARG A 79 -2.41 -10.56 5.07
N GLN A 80 -1.36 -10.75 4.28
CA GLN A 80 -0.73 -12.05 4.03
C GLN A 80 0.25 -12.47 5.14
N GLY A 81 0.59 -11.56 6.06
CA GLY A 81 1.33 -11.86 7.28
C GLY A 81 2.84 -11.56 7.23
N PRO A 82 3.60 -11.99 8.24
CA PRO A 82 5.00 -11.60 8.44
C PRO A 82 5.94 -11.99 7.28
N ILE A 83 5.71 -13.14 6.65
CA ILE A 83 6.52 -13.63 5.52
C ILE A 83 6.33 -12.71 4.30
N ALA A 84 5.10 -12.26 4.04
CA ALA A 84 4.81 -11.36 2.94
C ALA A 84 5.45 -9.98 3.13
N ILE A 85 5.47 -9.47 4.37
CA ILE A 85 6.19 -8.22 4.73
C ILE A 85 7.69 -8.37 4.46
N LEU A 86 8.26 -9.54 4.76
CA LEU A 86 9.66 -9.83 4.54
C LEU A 86 9.99 -9.94 3.05
N VAL A 87 9.18 -10.68 2.28
CA VAL A 87 9.29 -10.77 0.82
C VAL A 87 9.22 -9.39 0.19
N GLU A 88 8.23 -8.58 0.57
CA GLU A 88 8.08 -7.22 0.07
C GLU A 88 9.29 -6.35 0.42
N ARG A 89 9.86 -6.50 1.62
CA ARG A 89 11.08 -5.80 1.99
C ARG A 89 12.25 -6.22 1.10
N LEU A 90 12.45 -7.51 0.87
CA LEU A 90 13.56 -8.02 0.07
C LEU A 90 13.44 -7.59 -1.41
N LEU A 91 12.23 -7.61 -1.96
CA LEU A 91 11.96 -7.20 -3.34
C LEU A 91 11.98 -5.67 -3.52
N VAL A 92 11.28 -4.91 -2.66
CA VAL A 92 11.10 -3.45 -2.82
C VAL A 92 12.29 -2.69 -2.25
N ARG A 93 12.62 -2.97 -0.99
CA ARG A 93 13.60 -2.19 -0.24
C ARG A 93 15.00 -2.62 -0.62
N GLU A 94 15.26 -3.92 -0.71
CA GLU A 94 16.59 -4.45 -1.02
C GLU A 94 16.84 -4.67 -2.51
N ARG A 95 15.80 -4.52 -3.37
CA ARG A 95 15.87 -4.72 -4.83
C ARG A 95 16.50 -6.06 -5.23
N ARG A 96 16.32 -7.09 -4.41
CA ARG A 96 16.81 -8.43 -4.71
C ARG A 96 15.98 -9.07 -5.81
N THR A 97 16.61 -9.89 -6.64
CA THR A 97 15.89 -10.72 -7.60
C THR A 97 15.09 -11.80 -6.89
N PHE A 98 14.07 -12.34 -7.54
CA PHE A 98 13.22 -13.39 -6.97
C PHE A 98 14.06 -14.56 -6.44
N ASP A 99 15.05 -15.03 -7.21
CA ASP A 99 15.96 -16.11 -6.83
C ASP A 99 16.76 -15.79 -5.55
N GLN A 100 17.26 -14.57 -5.43
CA GLN A 100 17.97 -14.12 -4.23
C GLN A 100 17.03 -14.03 -3.02
N VAL A 101 15.76 -13.69 -3.21
CA VAL A 101 14.76 -13.69 -2.14
C VAL A 101 14.49 -15.12 -1.67
N VAL A 102 14.33 -16.07 -2.59
CA VAL A 102 14.18 -17.51 -2.29
C VAL A 102 15.35 -18.01 -1.44
N GLU A 103 16.56 -17.73 -1.90
CA GLU A 103 17.78 -18.16 -1.22
C GLU A 103 17.93 -17.51 0.16
N THR A 104 17.58 -16.22 0.28
CA THR A 104 17.61 -15.49 1.55
C THR A 104 16.57 -16.04 2.54
N LEU A 105 15.35 -16.37 2.09
CA LEU A 105 14.30 -16.96 2.92
C LEU A 105 14.71 -18.33 3.45
N ARG A 106 15.32 -19.16 2.59
CA ARG A 106 15.80 -20.49 2.95
C ARG A 106 16.96 -20.43 3.95
N THR A 107 17.96 -19.60 3.66
CA THR A 107 19.23 -19.57 4.41
C THR A 107 19.13 -18.83 5.74
N ASN A 108 18.45 -17.67 5.75
CA ASN A 108 18.44 -16.80 6.94
C ASN A 108 17.19 -16.98 7.80
N HIS A 109 16.08 -17.43 7.22
CA HIS A 109 14.79 -17.51 7.91
C HIS A 109 14.27 -18.94 8.06
N GLY A 110 14.93 -19.95 7.47
CA GLY A 110 14.53 -21.35 7.55
C GLY A 110 13.14 -21.61 6.95
N VAL A 111 12.67 -20.73 6.07
CA VAL A 111 11.36 -20.84 5.44
C VAL A 111 11.52 -21.60 4.13
N GLU A 112 10.90 -22.76 4.03
CA GLU A 112 10.82 -23.50 2.77
C GLU A 112 9.84 -22.83 1.80
N MET A 113 10.15 -22.86 0.51
CA MET A 113 9.27 -22.30 -0.50
C MET A 113 8.09 -23.24 -0.72
N THR A 114 6.95 -22.92 -0.13
CA THR A 114 5.68 -23.61 -0.40
C THR A 114 4.91 -22.89 -1.52
N PRO A 115 4.00 -23.58 -2.24
CA PRO A 115 3.17 -22.97 -3.29
C PRO A 115 2.40 -21.74 -2.80
N GLU A 116 2.05 -21.69 -1.52
CA GLU A 116 1.38 -20.56 -0.88
C GLU A 116 2.29 -19.33 -0.83
N ILE A 117 3.58 -19.52 -0.51
CA ILE A 117 4.58 -18.45 -0.46
C ILE A 117 4.89 -17.94 -1.87
N GLU A 118 4.99 -18.84 -2.85
CA GLU A 118 5.15 -18.45 -4.25
C GLU A 118 3.97 -17.58 -4.73
N THR A 119 2.75 -17.98 -4.38
CA THR A 119 1.53 -17.21 -4.69
C THR A 119 1.53 -15.84 -3.98
N ILE A 120 2.05 -15.76 -2.76
CA ILE A 120 2.25 -14.49 -2.03
C ILE A 120 3.28 -13.62 -2.75
N CYS A 121 4.41 -14.19 -3.18
CA CYS A 121 5.45 -13.47 -3.90
C CYS A 121 4.91 -12.90 -5.22
N VAL A 122 4.14 -13.67 -5.99
CA VAL A 122 3.52 -13.20 -7.23
C VAL A 122 2.53 -12.06 -6.96
N ARG A 123 1.67 -12.17 -5.94
CA ARG A 123 0.70 -11.12 -5.59
C ARG A 123 1.35 -9.84 -5.09
N VAL A 124 2.40 -9.95 -4.27
CA VAL A 124 3.18 -8.81 -3.81
C VAL A 124 3.94 -8.19 -4.98
N ALA A 125 4.53 -9.02 -5.86
CA ALA A 125 5.29 -8.56 -7.02
C ALA A 125 4.42 -7.85 -8.06
N ALA A 126 3.20 -8.35 -8.32
CA ALA A 126 2.26 -7.78 -9.28
C ALA A 126 1.77 -6.36 -8.92
N ARG A 127 1.85 -5.97 -7.64
CA ARG A 127 1.52 -4.61 -7.18
C ARG A 127 2.73 -3.70 -7.02
N LEU A 128 3.94 -4.18 -7.33
CA LEU A 128 5.12 -3.34 -7.26
C LEU A 128 5.01 -2.24 -8.32
N PRO A 129 5.15 -0.96 -7.96
CA PRO A 129 5.38 0.06 -8.96
C PRO A 129 6.74 -0.24 -9.59
N ALA A 130 6.74 -0.82 -10.79
CA ALA A 130 7.92 -1.04 -11.60
C ALA A 130 8.47 0.33 -12.03
N ARG A 131 9.21 1.01 -11.15
CA ARG A 131 10.05 2.13 -11.57
C ARG A 131 11.22 1.54 -12.33
N GLN A 132 11.05 1.41 -13.64
CA GLN A 132 12.10 1.02 -14.56
C GLN A 132 12.87 2.27 -14.97
N PHE A 133 14.20 2.24 -14.82
CA PHE A 133 15.06 3.21 -15.46
C PHE A 133 15.28 2.74 -16.89
N VAL A 134 14.61 3.41 -17.82
CA VAL A 134 14.71 3.22 -19.27
C VAL A 134 15.29 4.48 -19.88
N SER A 135 15.97 4.36 -21.02
CA SER A 135 16.38 5.54 -21.78
C SER A 135 15.17 6.36 -22.22
N ASP A 136 15.35 7.66 -22.46
CA ASP A 136 14.25 8.55 -22.87
C ASP A 136 13.50 8.05 -24.11
N VAL A 137 14.21 7.35 -25.01
CA VAL A 137 13.65 6.75 -26.23
C VAL A 137 12.78 5.53 -25.92
N GLU A 138 13.19 4.69 -24.97
CA GLU A 138 12.45 3.50 -24.55
C GLU A 138 11.27 3.83 -23.64
N ALA A 139 11.36 4.94 -22.87
CA ALA A 139 10.32 5.40 -21.97
C ALA A 139 8.98 5.68 -22.70
N ILE A 140 9.04 6.11 -23.96
CA ILE A 140 7.86 6.37 -24.80
C ILE A 140 7.04 5.10 -25.06
N ALA A 141 7.69 3.93 -25.09
CA ALA A 141 7.05 2.65 -25.37
C ALA A 141 6.50 1.95 -24.11
N VAL A 142 6.81 2.45 -22.91
CA VAL A 142 6.37 1.84 -21.65
C VAL A 142 4.92 2.26 -21.36
N GLN A 143 3.98 1.32 -21.54
CA GLN A 143 2.58 1.55 -21.16
C GLN A 143 2.45 1.65 -19.63
N SER A 144 1.81 2.72 -19.16
CA SER A 144 1.45 2.86 -17.76
C SER A 144 0.33 1.87 -17.41
N ALA A 145 0.55 1.05 -16.38
CA ALA A 145 -0.49 0.20 -15.79
C ALA A 145 -1.49 1.00 -14.91
N ALA A 146 -1.24 2.30 -14.69
CA ALA A 146 -2.18 3.16 -14.00
C ALA A 146 -3.35 3.53 -14.94
N PRO A 147 -4.57 3.73 -14.40
CA PRO A 147 -5.66 4.29 -15.18
C PRO A 147 -5.21 5.59 -15.86
N PRO A 148 -5.68 5.87 -17.08
CA PRO A 148 -5.35 7.11 -17.76
C PRO A 148 -5.71 8.31 -16.86
N PRO A 149 -4.95 9.41 -16.92
CA PRO A 149 -5.16 10.58 -16.05
C PRO A 149 -6.60 11.12 -16.12
N ASP A 150 -7.25 10.97 -17.27
CA ASP A 150 -8.64 11.37 -17.52
C ASP A 150 -9.66 10.53 -16.73
N ALA A 151 -9.30 9.32 -16.30
CA ALA A 151 -10.17 8.47 -15.49
C ALA A 151 -10.53 9.10 -14.14
N ASN A 152 -9.62 9.89 -13.56
CA ASN A 152 -9.88 10.62 -12.32
C ASN A 152 -10.84 11.78 -12.54
N VAL A 153 -10.78 12.43 -13.71
CA VAL A 153 -11.70 13.51 -14.10
C VAL A 153 -13.11 12.95 -14.31
N VAL A 154 -13.23 11.86 -15.08
CA VAL A 154 -14.52 11.18 -15.31
C VAL A 154 -15.16 10.73 -13.99
N ARG A 155 -14.37 10.19 -13.06
CA ARG A 155 -14.87 9.77 -11.74
C ARG A 155 -15.33 10.96 -10.89
N ALA A 156 -14.59 12.07 -10.90
CA ALA A 156 -14.95 13.29 -10.18
C ALA A 156 -16.25 13.92 -10.73
N GLU A 157 -16.42 13.90 -12.06
CA GLU A 157 -17.66 14.34 -12.72
C GLU A 157 -18.85 13.46 -12.34
N GLN A 158 -18.68 12.14 -12.34
CA GLN A 158 -19.71 11.19 -11.91
C GLN A 158 -20.09 11.39 -10.44
N ASP A 159 -19.11 11.57 -9.55
CA ASP A 159 -19.36 11.81 -8.12
C ASP A 159 -20.09 13.15 -7.88
N PHE A 160 -19.76 14.18 -8.67
CA PHE A 160 -20.43 15.47 -8.60
C PHE A 160 -21.90 15.38 -9.07
N LEU A 161 -22.13 14.70 -10.20
CA LEU A 161 -23.48 14.43 -10.69
C LEU A 161 -24.28 13.59 -9.69
N ALA A 162 -23.69 12.52 -9.14
CA ALA A 162 -24.33 11.69 -8.13
C ALA A 162 -24.69 12.47 -6.87
N LYS A 163 -23.81 13.37 -6.38
CA LYS A 163 -24.11 14.24 -5.24
C LYS A 163 -25.25 15.22 -5.53
N ARG A 164 -25.30 15.80 -6.73
CA ARG A 164 -26.38 16.70 -7.15
C ARG A 164 -27.72 15.97 -7.22
N VAL A 165 -27.74 14.80 -7.87
CA VAL A 165 -28.92 13.93 -7.97
C VAL A 165 -29.40 13.51 -6.59
N LYS A 166 -28.49 13.07 -5.71
CA LYS A 166 -28.82 12.70 -4.33
C LYS A 166 -29.43 13.86 -3.54
N THR A 167 -28.87 15.06 -3.68
CA THR A 167 -29.37 16.26 -2.97
C THR A 167 -30.75 16.68 -3.49
N ALA A 168 -30.99 16.59 -4.80
CA ALA A 168 -32.30 16.86 -5.39
C ALA A 168 -33.35 15.82 -4.95
N LEU A 169 -33.00 14.53 -4.99
CA LEU A 169 -33.87 13.44 -4.50
C LEU A 169 -34.19 13.58 -3.01
N GLU A 170 -33.23 14.00 -2.19
CA GLU A 170 -33.44 14.21 -0.76
C GLU A 170 -34.45 15.33 -0.48
N LYS A 171 -34.40 16.43 -1.26
CA LYS A 171 -35.39 17.52 -1.15
C LYS A 171 -36.80 17.06 -1.53
N VAL A 172 -36.93 16.29 -2.62
CA VAL A 172 -38.24 15.74 -3.03
C VAL A 172 -38.72 14.70 -2.02
N ARG A 173 -37.82 13.88 -1.47
CA ARG A 173 -38.18 12.93 -0.41
C ARG A 173 -38.76 13.64 0.82
N GLN A 174 -38.26 14.82 1.17
CA GLN A 174 -38.75 15.59 2.32
C GLN A 174 -40.14 16.19 2.11
N THR A 175 -40.60 16.38 0.87
CA THR A 175 -41.97 16.86 0.59
C THR A 175 -43.00 15.72 0.58
N LEU A 176 -42.57 14.46 0.63
CA LEU A 176 -43.46 13.30 0.63
C LEU A 176 -43.98 12.97 2.05
N PRO A 177 -45.25 12.55 2.17
CA PRO A 177 -45.81 11.99 3.39
C PRO A 177 -44.98 10.82 3.97
N ALA A 178 -45.05 10.62 5.28
CA ALA A 178 -44.29 9.58 5.99
C ALA A 178 -44.55 8.16 5.45
N GLU A 179 -45.80 7.86 5.08
CA GLU A 179 -46.21 6.57 4.52
C GLU A 179 -45.58 6.31 3.15
N GLU A 180 -45.55 7.31 2.26
CA GLU A 180 -44.96 7.21 0.93
C GLU A 180 -43.43 7.06 0.98
N ARG A 181 -42.77 7.74 1.93
CA ARG A 181 -41.33 7.57 2.18
C ARG A 181 -40.98 6.15 2.61
N LEU A 182 -41.82 5.53 3.43
CA LEU A 182 -41.63 4.15 3.90
C LEU A 182 -41.78 3.16 2.75
N ILE A 183 -42.80 3.35 1.90
CA ILE A 183 -43.03 2.51 0.71
C ILE A 183 -41.83 2.57 -0.25
N LEU A 184 -41.32 3.77 -0.55
CA LEU A 184 -40.13 3.93 -1.40
C LEU A 184 -38.88 3.27 -0.80
N ARG A 185 -38.70 3.36 0.52
CA ARG A 185 -37.58 2.71 1.21
C ARG A 185 -37.64 1.19 1.05
N MET A 186 -38.79 0.59 1.34
CA MET A 186 -38.96 -0.87 1.24
C MET A 186 -38.76 -1.35 -0.21
N GLN A 187 -39.22 -0.59 -1.20
CA GLN A 187 -39.10 -0.97 -2.61
C GLN A 187 -37.67 -0.79 -3.17
N PHE A 188 -37.05 0.37 -2.95
CA PHE A 188 -35.80 0.74 -3.63
C PHE A 188 -34.55 0.56 -2.79
N GLN A 189 -34.66 0.56 -1.45
CA GLN A 189 -33.53 0.33 -0.55
C GLN A 189 -33.48 -1.13 -0.08
N ASP A 190 -34.63 -1.72 0.24
CA ASP A 190 -34.72 -3.09 0.75
C ASP A 190 -35.09 -4.12 -0.35
N ALA A 191 -35.25 -3.67 -1.60
CA ALA A 191 -35.55 -4.47 -2.79
C ALA A 191 -36.81 -5.36 -2.66
N MET A 192 -37.78 -4.96 -1.84
CA MET A 192 -39.02 -5.71 -1.63
C MET A 192 -39.98 -5.53 -2.81
N SER A 193 -40.72 -6.61 -3.14
CA SER A 193 -41.77 -6.51 -4.16
C SER A 193 -42.97 -5.72 -3.65
N VAL A 194 -43.71 -5.06 -4.56
CA VAL A 194 -44.94 -4.32 -4.22
C VAL A 194 -45.97 -5.22 -3.52
N ALA A 195 -45.99 -6.52 -3.84
CA ALA A 195 -46.85 -7.51 -3.18
C ALA A 195 -46.42 -7.78 -1.72
N ASP A 196 -45.11 -7.84 -1.44
CA ASP A 196 -44.58 -8.05 -0.09
C ASP A 196 -44.79 -6.81 0.78
N ILE A 197 -44.66 -5.61 0.21
CA ILE A 197 -44.90 -4.35 0.90
C ILE A 197 -46.39 -4.21 1.28
N ALA A 198 -47.30 -4.53 0.36
CA ALA A 198 -48.74 -4.52 0.62
C ALA A 198 -49.13 -5.48 1.76
N ARG A 199 -48.53 -6.69 1.78
CA ARG A 199 -48.71 -7.66 2.87
C ARG A 199 -48.15 -7.17 4.20
N ALA A 200 -46.96 -6.57 4.21
CA ALA A 200 -46.30 -6.09 5.42
C ALA A 200 -46.99 -4.87 6.07
N LEU A 201 -47.60 -4.00 5.25
CA LEU A 201 -48.30 -2.79 5.72
C LEU A 201 -49.83 -2.96 5.81
N HIS A 202 -50.35 -4.14 5.50
CA HIS A 202 -51.81 -4.43 5.42
C HIS A 202 -52.57 -3.46 4.50
N LEU A 203 -51.97 -3.10 3.36
CA LEU A 203 -52.54 -2.17 2.38
C LEU A 203 -53.06 -2.90 1.13
N ASP A 204 -54.03 -2.31 0.45
CA ASP A 204 -54.51 -2.79 -0.86
C ASP A 204 -53.43 -2.63 -1.93
N GLN A 205 -53.03 -3.74 -2.54
CA GLN A 205 -52.00 -3.81 -3.57
C GLN A 205 -52.29 -2.91 -4.78
N LYS A 206 -53.54 -2.78 -5.24
CA LYS A 206 -53.90 -1.91 -6.37
C LYS A 206 -53.71 -0.43 -6.00
N ARG A 207 -53.97 -0.06 -4.76
CA ARG A 207 -53.79 1.30 -4.26
C ARG A 207 -52.30 1.64 -4.16
N LEU A 208 -51.48 0.67 -3.76
CA LEU A 208 -50.03 0.81 -3.64
C LEU A 208 -49.35 1.05 -5.00
N TYR A 209 -49.73 0.31 -6.06
CA TYR A 209 -49.23 0.56 -7.41
C TYR A 209 -49.50 1.99 -7.89
N ARG A 210 -50.72 2.51 -7.66
CA ARG A 210 -51.09 3.88 -8.03
C ARG A 210 -50.31 4.92 -7.23
N THR A 211 -50.06 4.68 -5.94
CA THR A 211 -49.25 5.56 -5.10
C THR A 211 -47.81 5.60 -5.59
N VAL A 212 -47.20 4.44 -5.90
CA VAL A 212 -45.83 4.36 -6.43
C VAL A 212 -45.71 5.07 -7.79
N GLU A 213 -46.66 4.87 -8.71
CA GLU A 213 -46.69 5.59 -9.99
C GLU A 213 -46.80 7.10 -9.81
N ARG A 214 -47.68 7.58 -8.92
CA ARG A 214 -47.84 9.00 -8.63
C ARG A 214 -46.56 9.61 -8.06
N VAL A 215 -45.92 8.91 -7.12
CA VAL A 215 -44.67 9.37 -6.48
C VAL A 215 -43.53 9.39 -7.49
N LEU A 216 -43.41 8.37 -8.35
CA LEU A 216 -42.43 8.35 -9.44
C LEU A 216 -42.68 9.44 -10.49
N ALA A 217 -43.94 9.76 -10.79
CA ALA A 217 -44.31 10.85 -11.68
C ALA A 217 -43.97 12.23 -11.11
N THR A 218 -43.86 12.36 -9.79
CA THR A 218 -43.47 13.62 -9.11
C THR A 218 -41.94 13.80 -9.06
N VAL A 219 -41.18 12.72 -9.21
CA VAL A 219 -39.70 12.70 -9.18
C VAL A 219 -39.08 12.82 -10.58
N ARG A 220 -39.88 12.64 -11.64
CA ARG A 220 -39.48 12.72 -13.05
C ARG A 220 -39.50 14.15 -13.57
#